data_AF-A0AAD6CWC2-F1
#
_entry.id   AF-A0AAD6CWC2-F1
#
_cell.length_a   1.000
_cell.length_b   1.000
_cell.length_c   1.000
_cell.angle_alpha   90.00
_cell.angle_beta   90.00
_cell.angle_gamma   90.00
#
_symmetry.space_group_name_H-M   'P 1'
#
loop_
_entity.id
_entity.type
_entity.pdbx_description
1 polymer ?
#
loop_
_entity_poly.entity_id
_entity_poly.type
_entity_poly.pdbx_seq_one_letter_code
_entity_poly.pdbx_strand_id
1 'polypeptide(L)'
;MTDTLGVSQSSDNLGVDPVLSNQEYRTTLGLMFWLGIMFDTLSAAMYQRPLVVSDEDSQISSALPTIFSAGNPEDQLEFGGWNIPQKRITEKEDVWGDLFLRHPVDSGQSNQTQPRWPCSYDEAASVLSEATPVKVLLYRRITQLQTLVYRGAPFDHIEEVIQKTILVYRHWKYKYEGFMLDCVANHELLPPRIQSWYVILDGHWHLSAMLLADVIEGIDRGRLGSEFGRETREATDFVSTLRTDNAFAVGGLAQASLHGREPTMIRQFHDSLNEVAFLVEPWTVVLIHCFAKAGYISLEGLDTSGKYGSLTESLRANCGFCIRALEYLGRKSDMATVVARTLSNSLEAKQNPGNENYEAGISTPISLSLDMALFNEQLTGNIDLLVSQ
;
A
#
# COMPACT_ATOMS: atom_id res chain seq x y z
N MET A 1 -12.54 -67.13 35.24
CA MET A 1 -12.44 -66.39 36.51
C MET A 1 -11.04 -65.77 36.53
N THR A 2 -10.86 -64.60 35.94
CA THR A 2 -11.03 -63.25 36.54
C THR A 2 -10.08 -63.00 37.71
N ASP A 3 -9.05 -62.18 37.48
CA ASP A 3 -8.80 -60.88 38.16
C ASP A 3 -7.38 -60.40 37.76
N THR A 4 -7.23 -59.52 36.76
CA THR A 4 -7.07 -58.05 36.86
C THR A 4 -6.20 -57.56 38.02
N LEU A 5 -5.01 -57.05 37.69
CA LEU A 5 -4.36 -55.92 38.39
C LEU A 5 -3.25 -55.29 37.53
N GLY A 6 -3.58 -54.13 36.96
CA GLY A 6 -2.71 -52.94 36.91
C GLY A 6 -1.48 -52.93 35.99
N VAL A 7 -1.68 -52.77 34.68
CA VAL A 7 -0.66 -52.11 33.84
C VAL A 7 -1.02 -50.62 33.79
N SER A 8 -0.22 -49.82 34.47
CA SER A 8 -0.22 -48.36 34.42
C SER A 8 0.03 -47.92 32.98
N GLN A 9 -1.02 -47.46 32.30
CA GLN A 9 -0.87 -46.69 31.07
C GLN A 9 -0.27 -45.34 31.45
N SER A 10 1.03 -45.17 31.20
CA SER A 10 1.64 -43.85 31.07
C SER A 10 1.05 -43.21 29.82
N SER A 11 -0.08 -42.53 29.99
CA SER A 11 -0.58 -41.57 29.02
C SER A 11 0.44 -40.44 28.95
N ASP A 12 1.32 -40.50 27.95
CA ASP A 12 2.03 -39.34 27.43
C ASP A 12 0.97 -38.36 26.93
N ASN A 13 0.46 -37.53 27.84
CA ASN A 13 -0.14 -36.27 27.50
C ASN A 13 0.95 -35.47 26.79
N LEU A 14 0.98 -35.53 25.46
CA LEU A 14 1.55 -34.44 24.66
C LEU A 14 0.80 -33.19 25.10
N GLY A 15 1.40 -32.48 26.05
CA GLY A 15 0.91 -31.20 26.51
C GLY A 15 0.77 -30.31 25.28
N VAL A 16 -0.48 -30.04 24.90
CA VAL A 16 -0.80 -29.01 23.92
C VAL A 16 -0.11 -27.75 24.42
N ASP A 17 0.79 -27.19 23.61
CA ASP A 17 1.58 -26.02 23.96
C ASP A 17 0.66 -24.96 24.59
N PRO A 18 0.91 -24.53 25.84
CA PRO A 18 0.05 -23.57 26.55
C PRO A 18 -0.09 -22.24 25.80
N VAL A 19 0.85 -21.91 24.91
CA VAL A 19 0.74 -20.75 24.00
C VAL A 19 -0.34 -20.97 22.94
N LEU A 20 -0.47 -22.19 22.45
CA LEU A 20 -1.49 -22.57 21.48
C LEU A 20 -2.83 -22.91 22.12
N SER A 21 -3.00 -22.96 23.45
CA SER A 21 -4.31 -23.21 24.06
C SER A 21 -5.08 -21.92 24.38
N ASN A 22 -4.39 -20.78 24.50
CA ASN A 22 -5.00 -19.48 24.73
C ASN A 22 -5.44 -18.82 23.41
N GLN A 23 -6.72 -18.43 23.35
CA GLN A 23 -7.30 -17.73 22.21
C GLN A 23 -6.65 -16.36 21.96
N GLU A 24 -6.28 -15.63 23.01
CA GLU A 24 -5.64 -14.31 22.87
C GLU A 24 -4.25 -14.44 22.23
N TYR A 25 -3.44 -15.41 22.67
CA TYR A 25 -2.12 -15.66 22.06
C TYR A 25 -2.25 -16.06 20.58
N ARG A 26 -3.23 -16.89 20.23
CA ARG A 26 -3.50 -17.22 18.81
C ARG A 26 -3.88 -15.98 18.00
N THR A 27 -4.72 -15.11 18.55
CA THR A 27 -5.12 -13.84 17.94
C THR A 27 -3.89 -12.95 17.69
N THR A 28 -3.06 -12.72 18.71
CA THR A 28 -1.85 -11.91 18.58
C THR A 28 -0.87 -12.51 17.59
N LEU A 29 -0.61 -13.82 17.63
CA LEU A 29 0.28 -14.50 16.69
C LEU A 29 -0.21 -14.36 15.25
N GLY A 30 -1.52 -14.49 15.00
CA GLY A 30 -2.09 -14.29 13.68
C GLY A 30 -1.98 -12.85 13.18
N LEU A 31 -2.15 -11.86 14.06
CA LEU A 31 -1.94 -10.44 13.71
C LEU A 31 -0.46 -10.16 13.39
N MET A 32 0.48 -10.68 14.18
CA MET A 32 1.91 -10.53 13.91
C MET A 32 2.33 -11.23 12.61
N PHE A 33 1.76 -12.40 12.32
CA PHE A 33 1.97 -13.10 11.06
C PHE A 33 1.47 -12.28 9.86
N TRP A 34 0.26 -11.73 9.94
CA TRP A 34 -0.28 -10.84 8.92
C TRP A 34 0.53 -9.56 8.74
N LEU A 35 0.98 -8.97 9.83
CA LEU A 35 1.87 -7.82 9.79
C LEU A 35 3.19 -8.15 9.06
N GLY A 36 3.78 -9.31 9.35
CA GLY A 36 4.96 -9.81 8.65
C GLY A 36 4.72 -10.00 7.14
N ILE A 37 3.58 -10.60 6.76
CA ILE A 37 3.17 -10.74 5.37
C ILE A 37 3.04 -9.38 4.68
N MET A 38 2.42 -8.39 5.34
CA MET A 38 2.27 -7.05 4.80
C MET A 38 3.63 -6.37 4.57
N PHE A 39 4.55 -6.46 5.54
CA PHE A 39 5.89 -5.89 5.39
C PHE A 39 6.68 -6.55 4.28
N ASP A 40 6.68 -7.89 4.20
CA ASP A 40 7.34 -8.61 3.12
C ASP A 40 6.77 -8.20 1.76
N THR A 41 5.43 -8.21 1.64
CA THR A 41 4.72 -7.89 0.40
C THR A 41 5.02 -6.47 -0.10
N LEU A 42 4.89 -5.46 0.76
CA LEU A 42 5.12 -4.06 0.40
C LEU A 42 6.59 -3.83 0.03
N SER A 43 7.50 -4.35 0.85
CA SER A 43 8.94 -4.21 0.62
C SER A 43 9.36 -4.93 -0.66
N ALA A 44 8.85 -6.14 -0.91
CA ALA A 44 9.18 -6.91 -2.09
C ALA A 44 8.85 -6.16 -3.37
N ALA A 45 7.65 -5.59 -3.46
CA ALA A 45 7.22 -4.80 -4.60
C ALA A 45 8.01 -3.50 -4.78
N MET A 46 8.28 -2.76 -3.69
CA MET A 46 9.03 -1.49 -3.75
C MET A 46 10.47 -1.72 -4.19
N TYR A 47 11.12 -2.77 -3.67
CA TYR A 47 12.53 -3.09 -3.96
C TYR A 47 12.70 -4.11 -5.09
N GLN A 48 11.61 -4.45 -5.81
CA GLN A 48 11.59 -5.37 -6.94
C GLN A 48 12.26 -6.73 -6.66
N ARG A 49 12.11 -7.24 -5.43
CA ARG A 49 12.62 -8.56 -5.04
C ARG A 49 11.47 -9.58 -5.00
N PRO A 50 11.76 -10.88 -5.15
CA PRO A 50 10.77 -11.91 -4.88
C PRO A 50 10.24 -11.84 -3.43
N LEU A 51 9.01 -12.32 -3.25
CA LEU A 51 8.42 -12.52 -1.91
C LEU A 51 9.26 -13.53 -1.11
N VAL A 52 9.45 -13.25 0.18
CA VAL A 52 10.03 -14.22 1.11
C VAL A 52 8.96 -15.21 1.55
N VAL A 53 7.75 -14.72 1.82
CA VAL A 53 6.59 -15.56 2.17
C VAL A 53 5.79 -15.85 0.92
N SER A 54 5.86 -17.10 0.44
CA SER A 54 5.15 -17.57 -0.75
C SER A 54 3.63 -17.47 -0.60
N ASP A 55 2.89 -17.54 -1.72
CA ASP A 55 1.43 -17.55 -1.69
C ASP A 55 0.91 -18.83 -1.01
N GLU A 56 1.63 -19.94 -1.11
CA GLU A 56 1.31 -21.22 -0.46
C GLU A 56 1.45 -21.13 1.07
N ASP A 57 2.52 -20.49 1.55
CA ASP A 57 2.83 -20.37 2.98
C ASP A 57 2.03 -19.26 3.68
N SER A 58 1.38 -18.38 2.90
CA SER A 58 0.56 -17.28 3.41
C SER A 58 -0.94 -17.51 3.26
N GLN A 59 -1.37 -18.73 2.87
CA GLN A 59 -2.77 -19.10 2.89
C GLN A 59 -3.32 -19.04 4.32
N ILE A 60 -4.52 -18.47 4.46
CA ILE A 60 -5.20 -18.39 5.76
C ILE A 60 -5.59 -19.81 6.17
N SER A 61 -4.82 -20.41 7.07
CA SER A 61 -5.26 -21.63 7.76
C SER A 61 -6.57 -21.31 8.49
N SER A 62 -7.55 -22.20 8.37
CA SER A 62 -8.93 -22.10 8.91
C SER A 62 -9.04 -21.77 10.42
N ALA A 63 -7.93 -21.61 11.14
CA ALA A 63 -7.84 -21.15 12.53
C ALA A 63 -7.85 -19.62 12.71
N LEU A 64 -7.68 -18.83 11.64
CA LEU A 64 -7.69 -17.37 11.68
C LEU A 64 -9.08 -16.68 11.76
N PRO A 65 -10.22 -17.27 11.31
CA PRO A 65 -11.52 -16.58 11.35
C PRO A 65 -11.97 -16.17 12.76
N THR A 66 -11.41 -16.75 13.82
CA THR A 66 -11.74 -16.41 15.21
C THR A 66 -11.00 -15.16 15.72
N ILE A 67 -9.87 -14.78 15.11
CA ILE A 67 -9.07 -13.58 15.45
C ILE A 67 -9.88 -12.31 15.23
N PHE A 68 -10.86 -12.37 14.32
CA PHE A 68 -11.63 -11.24 13.86
C PHE A 68 -13.08 -11.22 14.33
N SER A 69 -13.49 -12.14 15.21
CA SER A 69 -14.88 -12.20 15.70
C SER A 69 -15.03 -12.59 17.16
N ALA A 70 -13.95 -12.69 17.95
CA ALA A 70 -14.02 -13.01 19.37
C ALA A 70 -13.56 -11.84 20.24
N GLY A 71 -14.47 -10.90 20.51
CA GLY A 71 -14.30 -9.88 21.54
C GLY A 71 -15.64 -9.45 22.11
N ASN A 72 -15.84 -9.64 23.41
CA ASN A 72 -16.96 -9.05 24.16
C ASN A 72 -16.93 -7.51 24.00
N PRO A 73 -18.10 -6.84 23.97
CA PRO A 73 -18.20 -5.41 23.67
C PRO A 73 -17.59 -4.45 24.70
N GLU A 74 -17.08 -4.93 25.84
CA GLU A 74 -16.74 -4.05 26.98
C GLU A 74 -15.23 -3.80 27.22
N ASP A 75 -14.31 -4.57 26.63
CA ASP A 75 -12.85 -4.44 26.88
C ASP A 75 -12.01 -4.24 25.60
N GLN A 76 -12.44 -3.36 24.70
CA GLN A 76 -11.69 -3.03 23.49
C GLN A 76 -10.59 -2.00 23.76
N LEU A 77 -9.35 -2.47 23.94
CA LEU A 77 -8.19 -1.71 23.49
C LEU A 77 -8.11 -1.86 21.96
N GLU A 78 -8.68 -0.87 21.28
CA GLU A 78 -9.02 -0.85 19.87
C GLU A 78 -7.80 -0.80 18.91
N PHE A 79 -7.21 -1.94 18.60
CA PHE A 79 -6.38 -2.08 17.39
C PHE A 79 -7.18 -2.83 16.30
N GLY A 80 -7.93 -2.04 15.51
CA GLY A 80 -8.59 -2.38 14.24
C GLY A 80 -9.08 -3.81 14.04
N GLY A 81 -10.36 -4.07 14.31
CA GLY A 81 -11.03 -5.33 14.01
C GLY A 81 -11.18 -5.55 12.51
N TRP A 82 -10.49 -6.57 11.98
CA TRP A 82 -10.58 -6.92 10.56
C TRP A 82 -11.73 -7.87 10.30
N ASN A 83 -12.95 -7.39 10.11
CA ASN A 83 -14.07 -8.29 9.87
C ASN A 83 -13.97 -8.95 8.48
N ILE A 84 -13.46 -10.18 8.41
CA ILE A 84 -13.54 -11.02 7.20
C ILE A 84 -14.94 -11.66 7.17
N PRO A 85 -15.71 -11.58 6.07
CA PRO A 85 -17.04 -12.18 5.98
C PRO A 85 -17.02 -13.68 6.26
N GLN A 86 -17.78 -14.08 7.28
CA GLN A 86 -17.87 -15.45 7.77
C GLN A 86 -18.73 -16.30 6.84
N LYS A 87 -18.12 -16.84 5.78
CA LYS A 87 -18.68 -17.98 5.05
C LYS A 87 -17.83 -19.20 5.36
N ARG A 88 -18.46 -20.34 5.65
CA ARG A 88 -17.74 -21.62 5.84
C ARG A 88 -16.82 -21.81 4.63
N ILE A 89 -15.51 -21.72 4.86
CA ILE A 89 -14.48 -22.02 3.87
C ILE A 89 -14.56 -23.52 3.64
N THR A 90 -15.45 -23.92 2.74
CA THR A 90 -15.51 -25.26 2.18
C THR A 90 -14.61 -25.23 0.95
N GLU A 91 -13.58 -26.07 0.99
CA GLU A 91 -12.49 -26.20 -0.01
C GLU A 91 -11.44 -25.09 0.06
N LYS A 92 -10.22 -25.44 -0.35
CA LYS A 92 -8.96 -24.71 -0.17
C LYS A 92 -8.96 -23.42 -1.02
N GLU A 93 -9.73 -22.41 -0.60
CA GLU A 93 -9.85 -21.14 -1.32
C GLU A 93 -8.52 -20.37 -1.28
N ASP A 94 -8.01 -20.03 -2.45
CA ASP A 94 -6.80 -19.23 -2.62
C ASP A 94 -7.08 -17.78 -2.18
N VAL A 95 -6.49 -17.40 -1.05
CA VAL A 95 -6.62 -16.06 -0.45
C VAL A 95 -6.14 -14.98 -1.39
N TRP A 96 -5.09 -15.27 -2.15
CA TRP A 96 -4.50 -14.33 -3.10
C TRP A 96 -5.14 -14.41 -4.49
N GLY A 97 -6.11 -15.31 -4.67
CA GLY A 97 -6.98 -15.39 -5.84
C GLY A 97 -8.07 -14.32 -5.80
N ASP A 98 -9.31 -14.73 -6.03
CA ASP A 98 -10.44 -13.81 -6.11
C ASP A 98 -11.10 -13.55 -4.75
N LEU A 99 -10.62 -14.14 -3.65
CA LEU A 99 -11.27 -14.08 -2.34
C LEU A 99 -11.55 -12.64 -1.90
N PHE A 100 -10.55 -11.76 -1.98
CA PHE A 100 -10.72 -10.35 -1.59
C PHE A 100 -11.54 -9.52 -2.59
N LEU A 101 -11.77 -10.05 -3.79
CA LEU A 101 -12.60 -9.42 -4.82
C LEU A 101 -14.06 -9.89 -4.76
N ARG A 102 -14.31 -11.01 -4.05
CA ARG A 102 -15.65 -11.56 -3.89
C ARG A 102 -16.51 -10.65 -3.04
N HIS A 103 -17.68 -10.38 -3.57
CA HIS A 103 -18.73 -9.69 -2.85
C HIS A 103 -19.50 -10.74 -2.03
N PRO A 104 -19.95 -10.43 -0.79
CA PRO A 104 -20.90 -11.28 -0.08
C PRO A 104 -22.25 -11.25 -0.84
N VAL A 105 -22.38 -12.06 -1.88
CA VAL A 105 -23.52 -12.08 -2.84
C VAL A 105 -24.40 -13.30 -2.66
N ASP A 106 -24.10 -14.21 -1.73
CA ASP A 106 -24.99 -15.33 -1.41
C ASP A 106 -26.05 -14.99 -0.34
N SER A 107 -26.19 -13.71 0.02
CA SER A 107 -27.18 -13.22 0.97
C SER A 107 -28.02 -12.08 0.38
N GLY A 108 -28.69 -12.32 -0.75
CA GLY A 108 -30.00 -11.75 -1.13
C GLY A 108 -30.23 -10.21 -1.13
N GLN A 109 -29.23 -9.37 -0.87
CA GLN A 109 -29.39 -7.90 -0.79
C GLN A 109 -28.64 -7.23 -1.94
N SER A 110 -29.29 -7.22 -3.09
CA SER A 110 -28.79 -6.75 -4.39
C SER A 110 -28.59 -5.22 -4.53
N ASN A 111 -28.60 -4.41 -3.47
CA ASN A 111 -28.54 -2.94 -3.59
C ASN A 111 -27.66 -2.28 -2.51
N GLN A 112 -26.44 -2.75 -2.27
CA GLN A 112 -25.50 -1.99 -1.44
C GLN A 112 -24.84 -0.91 -2.29
N THR A 113 -25.27 0.34 -2.07
CA THR A 113 -24.66 1.55 -2.61
C THR A 113 -23.18 1.59 -2.22
N GLN A 114 -22.31 2.13 -3.09
CA GLN A 114 -20.91 2.38 -2.75
C GLN A 114 -20.81 3.07 -1.38
N PRO A 115 -19.85 2.72 -0.52
CA PRO A 115 -19.65 3.40 0.74
C PRO A 115 -19.32 4.87 0.46
N ARG A 116 -20.00 5.80 1.15
CA ARG A 116 -19.84 7.26 1.00
C ARG A 116 -19.84 7.94 2.37
N TRP A 117 -19.22 9.10 2.45
CA TRP A 117 -19.35 10.02 3.58
C TRP A 117 -20.56 10.96 3.37
N PRO A 118 -21.25 11.42 4.43
CA PRO A 118 -21.04 11.14 5.84
C PRO A 118 -21.56 9.76 6.27
N CYS A 119 -20.78 9.08 7.11
CA CYS A 119 -21.14 7.80 7.72
C CYS A 119 -20.70 7.75 9.18
N SER A 120 -21.15 6.72 9.91
CA SER A 120 -20.70 6.47 11.28
C SER A 120 -19.23 6.04 11.33
N TYR A 121 -18.63 6.15 12.51
CA TYR A 121 -17.26 5.69 12.75
C TYR A 121 -17.09 4.20 12.42
N ASP A 122 -18.04 3.35 12.85
CA ASP A 122 -17.98 1.90 12.63
C ASP A 122 -18.11 1.54 11.15
N GLU A 123 -18.95 2.26 10.39
CA GLU A 123 -19.05 2.09 8.94
C GLU A 123 -17.74 2.49 8.24
N ALA A 124 -17.16 3.64 8.60
CA ALA A 124 -15.87 4.07 8.07
C ALA A 124 -14.76 3.05 8.40
N ALA A 125 -14.68 2.58 9.64
CA ALA A 125 -13.72 1.57 10.08
C ALA A 125 -13.91 0.25 9.34
N SER A 126 -15.16 -0.19 9.10
CA SER A 126 -15.45 -1.39 8.33
C SER A 126 -14.97 -1.28 6.88
N VAL A 127 -15.23 -0.15 6.23
CA VAL A 127 -14.78 0.09 4.84
C VAL A 127 -13.25 0.07 4.74
N LEU A 128 -12.55 0.76 5.65
CA LEU A 128 -11.08 0.78 5.67
C LEU A 128 -10.49 -0.61 5.98
N SER A 129 -11.12 -1.36 6.89
CA SER A 129 -10.77 -2.74 7.19
C SER A 129 -10.90 -3.65 5.95
N GLU A 130 -12.02 -3.60 5.25
CA GLU A 130 -12.27 -4.40 4.03
C GLU A 130 -11.33 -4.04 2.87
N ALA A 131 -10.97 -2.77 2.73
CA ALA A 131 -10.10 -2.28 1.67
C ALA A 131 -8.62 -2.67 1.90
N THR A 132 -8.19 -2.81 3.14
CA THR A 132 -6.77 -3.05 3.46
C THR A 132 -6.19 -4.35 2.85
N PRO A 133 -6.84 -5.53 2.88
CA PRO A 133 -6.31 -6.71 2.20
C PRO A 133 -6.30 -6.58 0.67
N VAL A 134 -7.21 -5.80 0.08
CA VAL A 134 -7.22 -5.54 -1.38
C VAL A 134 -5.99 -4.74 -1.81
N LYS A 135 -5.58 -3.76 -1.00
CA LYS A 135 -4.30 -3.05 -1.18
C LYS A 135 -3.11 -4.01 -1.12
N VAL A 136 -3.07 -4.91 -0.14
CA VAL A 136 -1.98 -5.91 -0.03
C VAL A 136 -1.98 -6.84 -1.26
N LEU A 137 -3.14 -7.27 -1.73
CA LEU A 137 -3.29 -8.10 -2.93
C LEU A 137 -2.69 -7.41 -4.16
N LEU A 138 -2.92 -6.10 -4.36
CA LEU A 138 -2.34 -5.37 -5.48
C LEU A 138 -0.79 -5.40 -5.45
N TYR A 139 -0.19 -5.15 -4.28
CA TYR A 139 1.26 -5.25 -4.11
C TYR A 139 1.79 -6.67 -4.39
N ARG A 140 1.09 -7.73 -3.97
CA ARG A 140 1.49 -9.12 -4.29
C ARG A 140 1.44 -9.37 -5.79
N ARG A 141 0.39 -8.92 -6.48
CA ARG A 141 0.26 -9.05 -7.93
C ARG A 141 1.36 -8.32 -8.69
N ILE A 142 1.77 -7.14 -8.24
CA ILE A 142 2.93 -6.42 -8.78
C ILE A 142 4.21 -7.23 -8.61
N THR A 143 4.44 -7.80 -7.42
CA THR A 143 5.62 -8.63 -7.14
C THR A 143 5.62 -9.91 -7.98
N GLN A 144 4.45 -10.50 -8.20
CA GLN A 144 4.27 -11.64 -9.10
C GLN A 144 4.69 -11.27 -10.53
N LEU A 145 4.22 -10.14 -11.06
CA LEU A 145 4.64 -9.64 -12.38
C LEU A 145 6.15 -9.42 -12.47
N GLN A 146 6.73 -8.72 -11.49
CA GLN A 146 8.18 -8.49 -11.43
C GLN A 146 8.97 -9.81 -11.44
N THR A 147 8.52 -10.80 -10.67
CA THR A 147 9.15 -12.12 -10.60
C THR A 147 9.02 -12.90 -11.91
N LEU A 148 7.86 -12.85 -12.57
CA LEU A 148 7.63 -13.49 -13.87
C LEU A 148 8.53 -12.90 -14.95
N VAL A 149 8.65 -11.57 -14.98
CA VAL A 149 9.56 -10.86 -15.88
C VAL A 149 11.01 -11.29 -15.63
N TYR A 150 11.45 -11.25 -14.37
CA TYR A 150 12.83 -11.65 -14.00
C TYR A 150 13.15 -13.09 -14.37
N ARG A 151 12.17 -14.00 -14.26
CA ARG A 151 12.34 -15.43 -14.58
C ARG A 151 12.15 -15.76 -16.06
N GLY A 152 11.86 -14.78 -16.92
CA GLY A 152 11.63 -15.02 -18.35
C GLY A 152 10.39 -15.87 -18.63
N ALA A 153 9.30 -15.63 -17.88
CA ALA A 153 8.03 -16.32 -18.10
C ALA A 153 7.48 -16.08 -19.52
N PRO A 154 6.68 -17.02 -20.07
CA PRO A 154 6.07 -16.84 -21.39
C PRO A 154 5.08 -15.66 -21.39
N PHE A 155 4.98 -15.00 -22.54
CA PHE A 155 4.17 -13.78 -22.71
C PHE A 155 2.69 -13.96 -22.35
N ASP A 156 2.10 -15.13 -22.64
CA ASP A 156 0.71 -15.45 -22.30
C ASP A 156 0.47 -15.39 -20.80
N HIS A 157 1.42 -15.90 -20.01
CA HIS A 157 1.29 -15.94 -18.56
C HIS A 157 1.51 -14.55 -17.95
N ILE A 158 2.44 -13.76 -18.50
CA ILE A 158 2.63 -12.36 -18.10
C ILE A 158 1.33 -11.57 -18.35
N GLU A 159 0.74 -11.72 -19.54
CA GLU A 159 -0.49 -11.01 -19.89
C GLU A 159 -1.68 -11.46 -19.02
N GLU A 160 -1.81 -12.76 -18.72
CA GLU A 160 -2.83 -13.27 -17.80
C GLU A 160 -2.74 -12.58 -16.42
N VAL A 161 -1.53 -12.47 -15.87
CA VAL A 161 -1.32 -11.81 -14.57
C VAL A 161 -1.55 -10.30 -14.68
N ILE A 162 -1.20 -9.65 -15.79
CA ILE A 162 -1.55 -8.23 -16.03
C ILE A 162 -3.06 -8.05 -15.94
N GLN A 163 -3.85 -8.88 -16.62
CA GLN A 163 -5.31 -8.77 -16.62
C GLN A 163 -5.89 -8.98 -15.22
N LYS A 164 -5.41 -9.97 -14.47
CA LYS A 164 -5.80 -10.18 -13.06
C LYS A 164 -5.43 -8.97 -12.18
N THR A 165 -4.28 -8.37 -12.40
CA THR A 165 -3.83 -7.20 -11.64
C THR A 165 -4.67 -5.96 -11.93
N ILE A 166 -5.01 -5.74 -13.21
CA ILE A 166 -5.92 -4.67 -13.63
C ILE A 166 -7.32 -4.87 -13.04
N LEU A 167 -7.78 -6.13 -12.90
CA LEU A 167 -9.06 -6.43 -12.26
C LEU A 167 -9.08 -6.00 -10.78
N VAL A 168 -8.00 -6.23 -10.03
CA VAL A 168 -7.86 -5.76 -8.64
C VAL A 168 -7.95 -4.23 -8.59
N TYR A 169 -7.26 -3.54 -9.50
CA TYR A 169 -7.33 -2.07 -9.59
C TYR A 169 -8.74 -1.57 -9.89
N ARG A 170 -9.43 -2.19 -10.86
CA ARG A 170 -10.83 -1.84 -11.20
C ARG A 170 -11.80 -2.11 -10.05
N HIS A 171 -11.60 -3.19 -9.31
CA HIS A 171 -12.41 -3.51 -8.14
C HIS A 171 -12.33 -2.40 -7.09
N TRP A 172 -11.12 -1.91 -6.79
CA TRP A 172 -10.95 -0.78 -5.87
C TRP A 172 -11.62 0.49 -6.37
N LYS A 173 -11.43 0.84 -7.65
CA LYS A 173 -12.10 2.01 -8.25
C LYS A 173 -13.61 1.92 -8.11
N TYR A 174 -14.17 0.75 -8.32
CA TYR A 174 -15.61 0.54 -8.18
C TYR A 174 -16.10 0.57 -6.73
N LYS A 175 -15.36 -0.02 -5.79
CA LYS A 175 -15.87 -0.26 -4.42
C LYS A 175 -15.44 0.79 -3.40
N TYR A 176 -14.22 1.32 -3.48
CA TYR A 176 -13.61 2.12 -2.41
C TYR A 176 -13.23 3.55 -2.82
N GLU A 177 -12.98 3.82 -4.10
CA GLU A 177 -12.53 5.15 -4.58
C GLU A 177 -13.49 6.27 -4.18
N GLY A 178 -14.80 6.06 -4.29
CA GLY A 178 -15.80 7.06 -3.87
C GLY A 178 -15.66 7.47 -2.40
N PHE A 179 -15.44 6.50 -1.52
CA PHE A 179 -15.23 6.74 -0.09
C PHE A 179 -13.90 7.44 0.20
N MET A 180 -12.81 7.04 -0.48
CA MET A 180 -11.50 7.67 -0.29
C MET A 180 -11.51 9.14 -0.73
N LEU A 181 -12.13 9.44 -1.88
CA LEU A 181 -12.30 10.80 -2.37
C LEU A 181 -13.13 11.65 -1.40
N ASP A 182 -14.20 11.09 -0.86
CA ASP A 182 -14.99 11.76 0.17
C ASP A 182 -14.15 12.05 1.43
N CYS A 183 -13.29 11.12 1.86
CA CYS A 183 -12.39 11.31 2.99
C CYS A 183 -11.40 12.45 2.75
N VAL A 184 -10.78 12.51 1.56
CA VAL A 184 -9.88 13.61 1.17
C VAL A 184 -10.62 14.95 1.18
N ALA A 185 -11.82 15.01 0.60
CA ALA A 185 -12.60 16.24 0.52
C ALA A 185 -13.09 16.75 1.90
N ASN A 186 -13.25 15.86 2.87
CA ASN A 186 -13.80 16.16 4.19
C ASN A 186 -12.80 15.88 5.32
N HIS A 187 -11.49 15.89 5.04
CA HIS A 187 -10.44 15.43 5.96
C HIS A 187 -10.61 15.98 7.39
N GLU A 188 -10.83 17.29 7.51
CA GLU A 188 -10.97 18.00 8.79
C GLU A 188 -12.20 17.57 9.61
N LEU A 189 -13.22 17.03 8.95
CA LEU A 189 -14.47 16.58 9.58
C LEU A 189 -14.39 15.11 10.05
N LEU A 190 -13.38 14.37 9.62
CA LEU A 190 -13.20 12.98 9.99
C LEU A 190 -12.64 12.86 11.41
N PRO A 191 -12.99 11.81 12.16
CA PRO A 191 -12.31 11.48 13.40
C PRO A 191 -10.79 11.27 13.17
N PRO A 192 -9.89 11.72 14.08
CA PRO A 192 -8.44 11.65 13.88
C PRO A 192 -7.90 10.25 13.55
N ARG A 193 -8.53 9.21 14.10
CA ARG A 193 -8.18 7.81 13.81
C ARG A 193 -8.54 7.41 12.37
N ILE A 194 -9.69 7.87 11.87
CA ILE A 194 -10.08 7.66 10.46
C ILE A 194 -9.15 8.47 9.55
N GLN A 195 -8.87 9.73 9.87
CA GLN A 195 -7.92 10.57 9.12
C GLN A 195 -6.59 9.83 8.90
N SER A 196 -6.02 9.32 9.98
CA SER A 196 -4.76 8.58 9.96
C SER A 196 -4.82 7.31 9.12
N TRP A 197 -5.85 6.48 9.36
CA TRP A 197 -5.96 5.18 8.71
C TRP A 197 -6.20 5.31 7.20
N TYR A 198 -7.14 6.17 6.78
CA TYR A 198 -7.41 6.33 5.35
C TYR A 198 -6.20 6.93 4.62
N VAL A 199 -5.48 7.89 5.22
CA VAL A 199 -4.29 8.49 4.59
C VAL A 199 -3.21 7.44 4.33
N ILE A 200 -2.94 6.56 5.30
CA ILE A 200 -1.97 5.48 5.13
C ILE A 200 -2.44 4.50 4.04
N LEU A 201 -3.70 4.06 4.15
CA LEU A 201 -4.27 3.08 3.23
C LEU A 201 -4.31 3.59 1.78
N ASP A 202 -4.80 4.80 1.57
CA ASP A 202 -4.96 5.43 0.26
C ASP A 202 -3.61 5.82 -0.35
N GLY A 203 -2.69 6.35 0.47
CA GLY A 203 -1.32 6.62 0.05
C GLY A 203 -0.58 5.36 -0.42
N HIS A 204 -0.70 4.25 0.31
CA HIS A 204 -0.13 2.96 -0.09
C HIS A 204 -0.78 2.44 -1.38
N TRP A 205 -2.10 2.56 -1.49
CA TRP A 205 -2.82 2.15 -2.70
C TRP A 205 -2.29 2.89 -3.93
N HIS A 206 -2.24 4.22 -3.88
CA HIS A 206 -1.74 5.03 -4.99
C HIS A 206 -0.28 4.75 -5.34
N LEU A 207 0.59 4.50 -4.34
CA LEU A 207 1.96 4.06 -4.63
C LEU A 207 1.96 2.74 -5.41
N SER A 208 1.20 1.74 -4.99
CA SER A 208 1.12 0.48 -5.74
C SER A 208 0.61 0.65 -7.17
N ALA A 209 -0.40 1.51 -7.39
CA ALA A 209 -0.88 1.81 -8.73
C ALA A 209 0.19 2.47 -9.62
N MET A 210 0.99 3.39 -9.06
CA MET A 210 2.13 3.98 -9.77
C MET A 210 3.25 2.96 -10.04
N LEU A 211 3.51 2.02 -9.13
CA LEU A 211 4.45 0.90 -9.35
C LEU A 211 3.96 -0.07 -10.43
N LEU A 212 2.65 -0.35 -10.46
CA LEU A 212 2.03 -1.16 -11.50
C LEU A 212 2.23 -0.52 -12.88
N ALA A 213 2.03 0.80 -13.00
CA ALA A 213 2.26 1.53 -14.24
C ALA A 213 3.69 1.32 -14.76
N ASP A 214 4.70 1.39 -13.88
CA ASP A 214 6.10 1.18 -14.27
C ASP A 214 6.40 -0.25 -14.71
N VAL A 215 5.84 -1.25 -14.01
CA VAL A 215 6.03 -2.65 -14.36
C VAL A 215 5.40 -2.95 -15.73
N ILE A 216 4.18 -2.47 -15.96
CA ILE A 216 3.51 -2.62 -17.26
C ILE A 216 4.28 -1.89 -18.36
N GLU A 217 4.74 -0.67 -18.11
CA GLU A 217 5.56 0.07 -19.07
C GLU A 217 6.85 -0.68 -19.43
N GLY A 218 7.53 -1.25 -18.43
CA GLY A 218 8.72 -2.07 -18.64
C GLY A 218 8.44 -3.31 -19.49
N ILE A 219 7.32 -4.00 -19.22
CA ILE A 219 6.86 -5.15 -20.00
C ILE A 219 6.56 -4.75 -21.44
N ASP A 220 5.85 -3.64 -21.66
CA ASP A 220 5.43 -3.16 -22.97
C ASP A 220 6.64 -2.70 -23.81
N ARG A 221 7.55 -1.91 -23.21
CA ARG A 221 8.81 -1.49 -23.84
C ARG A 221 9.71 -2.69 -24.15
N GLY A 222 9.75 -3.69 -23.27
CA GLY A 222 10.50 -4.92 -23.46
C GLY A 222 9.84 -5.93 -24.41
N ARG A 223 8.61 -5.67 -24.87
CA ARG A 223 7.80 -6.60 -25.68
C ARG A 223 7.68 -7.99 -25.04
N LEU A 224 7.57 -8.03 -23.71
CA LEU A 224 7.50 -9.28 -22.94
C LEU A 224 6.07 -9.82 -22.79
N GLY A 225 5.07 -8.95 -22.92
CA GLY A 225 3.64 -9.30 -22.90
C GLY A 225 3.07 -9.56 -24.29
N SER A 226 1.73 -9.67 -24.37
CA SER A 226 1.04 -9.84 -25.65
C SER A 226 1.04 -8.54 -26.47
N GLU A 227 1.24 -8.64 -27.77
CA GLU A 227 1.20 -7.48 -28.68
C GLU A 227 -0.19 -6.83 -28.70
N PHE A 228 -1.26 -7.62 -28.74
CA PHE A 228 -2.64 -7.11 -28.67
C PHE A 228 -2.91 -6.38 -27.34
N GLY A 229 -2.39 -6.91 -26.23
CA GLY A 229 -2.49 -6.29 -24.91
C GLY A 229 -1.79 -4.93 -24.88
N ARG A 230 -0.57 -4.87 -25.42
CA ARG A 230 0.21 -3.63 -25.55
C ARG A 230 -0.53 -2.60 -26.40
N GLU A 231 -0.99 -2.97 -27.59
CA GLU A 231 -1.72 -2.06 -28.50
C GLU A 231 -2.99 -1.50 -27.84
N THR A 232 -3.71 -2.33 -27.08
CA THR A 232 -4.90 -1.88 -26.33
C THR A 232 -4.52 -0.86 -25.25
N ARG A 233 -3.43 -1.09 -24.52
CA ARG A 233 -2.93 -0.16 -23.49
C ARG A 233 -2.43 1.15 -24.10
N GLU A 234 -1.73 1.09 -25.23
CA GLU A 234 -1.28 2.27 -26.00
C GLU A 234 -2.46 3.08 -26.53
N ALA A 235 -3.46 2.43 -27.13
CA ALA A 235 -4.64 3.09 -27.67
C ALA A 235 -5.51 3.78 -26.59
N THR A 236 -5.40 3.33 -25.34
CA THR A 236 -6.15 3.89 -24.20
C THR A 236 -5.30 4.80 -23.31
N ASP A 237 -4.03 5.03 -23.65
CA ASP A 237 -3.04 5.72 -22.82
C ASP A 237 -3.02 5.23 -21.36
N PHE A 238 -3.23 3.91 -21.17
CA PHE A 238 -3.55 3.33 -19.87
C PHE A 238 -2.46 3.58 -18.84
N VAL A 239 -1.19 3.36 -19.21
CA VAL A 239 -0.03 3.49 -18.32
C VAL A 239 0.16 4.95 -17.86
N SER A 240 0.11 5.89 -18.80
CA SER A 240 0.25 7.33 -18.53
C SER A 240 -0.89 7.85 -17.66
N THR A 241 -2.14 7.45 -17.98
CA THR A 241 -3.33 7.80 -17.20
C THR A 241 -3.23 7.22 -15.78
N LEU A 242 -2.92 5.93 -15.65
CA LEU A 242 -2.76 5.26 -14.36
C LEU A 242 -1.71 5.97 -13.50
N ARG A 243 -0.56 6.31 -14.08
CA ARG A 243 0.53 6.99 -13.38
C ARG A 243 0.14 8.40 -12.94
N THR A 244 -0.45 9.18 -13.84
CA THR A 244 -0.76 10.60 -13.62
C THR A 244 -1.93 10.77 -12.65
N ASP A 245 -3.01 10.01 -12.81
CA ASP A 245 -4.18 10.06 -11.93
C ASP A 245 -3.79 9.77 -10.47
N ASN A 246 -3.01 8.72 -10.25
CA ASN A 246 -2.57 8.34 -8.91
C ASN A 246 -1.56 9.34 -8.33
N ALA A 247 -0.69 9.94 -9.14
CA ALA A 247 0.20 11.00 -8.68
C ALA A 247 -0.56 12.26 -8.24
N PHE A 248 -1.61 12.64 -8.97
CA PHE A 248 -2.49 13.75 -8.57
C PHE A 248 -3.28 13.44 -7.30
N ALA A 249 -3.80 12.21 -7.18
CA ALA A 249 -4.50 11.79 -5.97
C ALA A 249 -3.60 11.87 -4.73
N VAL A 250 -2.32 11.48 -4.85
CA VAL A 250 -1.32 11.61 -3.77
C VAL A 250 -1.06 13.05 -3.36
N GLY A 251 -0.97 13.99 -4.31
CA GLY A 251 -0.80 15.40 -3.93
C GLY A 251 -2.09 16.00 -3.35
N GLY A 252 -3.27 15.54 -3.76
CA GLY A 252 -4.54 15.86 -3.09
C GLY A 252 -4.58 15.33 -1.65
N LEU A 253 -4.09 14.11 -1.42
CA LEU A 253 -3.95 13.51 -0.10
C LEU A 253 -2.99 14.30 0.79
N ALA A 254 -1.82 14.67 0.24
CA ALA A 254 -0.85 15.53 0.91
C ALA A 254 -1.47 16.89 1.25
N GLN A 255 -2.17 17.50 0.30
CA GLN A 255 -2.85 18.77 0.48
C GLN A 255 -3.85 18.69 1.64
N ALA A 256 -4.78 17.73 1.62
CA ALA A 256 -5.80 17.58 2.64
C ALA A 256 -5.20 17.39 4.04
N SER A 257 -4.15 16.56 4.14
CA SER A 257 -3.44 16.32 5.40
C SER A 257 -2.71 17.56 5.93
N LEU A 258 -2.30 18.48 5.06
CA LEU A 258 -1.61 19.72 5.44
C LEU A 258 -2.57 20.87 5.81
N HIS A 259 -3.84 20.83 5.41
CA HIS A 259 -4.80 21.95 5.58
C HIS A 259 -5.48 22.01 6.96
N GLY A 260 -5.47 20.93 7.76
CA GLY A 260 -6.17 20.79 9.06
C GLY A 260 -5.62 21.62 10.23
N ARG A 261 -5.31 22.90 10.01
CA ARG A 261 -4.83 23.85 11.01
C ARG A 261 -5.97 24.47 11.81
N GLU A 262 -6.20 23.93 12.99
CA GLU A 262 -6.37 24.69 14.25
C GLU A 262 -6.02 23.70 15.37
N PRO A 263 -5.01 23.97 16.23
CA PRO A 263 -4.63 23.08 17.33
C PRO A 263 -5.64 23.18 18.47
N THR A 264 -6.91 22.94 18.16
CA THR A 264 -7.98 22.75 19.13
C THR A 264 -8.40 21.31 19.05
N MET A 265 -7.65 20.37 19.66
CA MET A 265 -8.25 19.33 20.51
C MET A 265 -7.27 18.31 21.12
N ILE A 266 -7.56 18.02 22.40
CA ILE A 266 -7.47 16.74 23.12
C ILE A 266 -6.06 16.17 23.41
N ARG A 267 -5.59 16.43 24.64
CA ARG A 267 -4.38 15.86 25.28
C ARG A 267 -4.41 14.34 25.54
N GLN A 268 -5.28 13.58 24.86
CA GLN A 268 -5.43 12.13 25.08
C GLN A 268 -4.75 11.27 24.01
N PHE A 269 -4.21 11.87 22.95
CA PHE A 269 -3.53 11.17 21.86
C PHE A 269 -2.04 11.56 21.79
N HIS A 270 -1.20 10.65 21.28
CA HIS A 270 0.25 10.86 21.12
C HIS A 270 0.52 12.08 20.22
N ASP A 271 1.53 12.90 20.52
CA ASP A 271 1.79 14.20 19.85
C ASP A 271 1.85 14.12 18.31
N SER A 272 2.25 12.98 17.75
CA SER A 272 2.25 12.74 16.28
C SER A 272 0.85 12.71 15.63
N LEU A 273 -0.21 12.39 16.38
CA LEU A 273 -1.61 12.45 15.91
C LEU A 273 -2.13 13.89 15.81
N ASN A 274 -1.49 14.83 16.53
CA ASN A 274 -1.91 16.22 16.61
C ASN A 274 -1.27 17.10 15.52
N GLU A 275 -0.26 16.60 14.80
CA GLU A 275 0.45 17.36 13.77
C GLU A 275 -0.04 17.05 12.35
N VAL A 276 0.09 15.80 11.89
CA VAL A 276 -0.39 15.38 10.57
C VAL A 276 -0.72 13.88 10.55
N ALA A 277 -1.85 13.50 9.94
CA ALA A 277 -2.38 12.13 9.89
C ALA A 277 -1.39 11.05 9.41
N PHE A 278 -0.49 11.37 8.48
CA PHE A 278 0.51 10.40 8.01
C PHE A 278 1.69 10.17 8.97
N LEU A 279 1.86 11.00 10.01
CA LEU A 279 2.96 10.83 10.96
C LEU A 279 2.75 9.64 11.90
N VAL A 280 1.58 9.01 11.93
CA VAL A 280 1.36 7.78 12.70
C VAL A 280 1.66 6.50 11.94
N GLU A 281 2.15 6.61 10.71
CA GLU A 281 2.52 5.44 9.94
C GLU A 281 3.73 4.72 10.57
N PRO A 282 3.58 3.45 11.00
CA PRO A 282 4.67 2.72 11.63
C PRO A 282 5.80 2.37 10.64
N TRP A 283 5.52 2.43 9.33
CA TRP A 283 6.48 2.14 8.26
C TRP A 283 6.59 3.34 7.31
N THR A 284 7.06 4.47 7.85
CA THR A 284 7.10 5.78 7.17
C THR A 284 7.74 5.76 5.77
N VAL A 285 8.64 4.81 5.49
CA VAL A 285 9.28 4.67 4.17
C VAL A 285 8.29 4.45 3.03
N VAL A 286 7.13 3.81 3.25
CA VAL A 286 6.14 3.62 2.17
C VAL A 286 5.53 4.96 1.77
N LEU A 287 5.16 5.83 2.72
CA LEU A 287 4.70 7.18 2.37
C LEU A 287 5.82 8.08 1.83
N ILE A 288 7.07 7.88 2.24
CA ILE A 288 8.22 8.55 1.60
C ILE A 288 8.28 8.19 0.11
N HIS A 289 8.24 6.89 -0.23
CA HIS A 289 8.21 6.45 -1.63
C HIS A 289 6.99 6.97 -2.38
N CYS A 290 5.82 7.01 -1.71
CA CYS A 290 4.58 7.51 -2.29
C CYS A 290 4.70 8.99 -2.72
N PHE A 291 5.02 9.88 -1.78
CA PHE A 291 5.16 11.31 -2.07
C PHE A 291 6.34 11.59 -3.00
N ALA A 292 7.45 10.88 -2.86
CA ALA A 292 8.59 11.01 -3.76
C ALA A 292 8.21 10.69 -5.20
N LYS A 293 7.57 9.54 -5.42
CA LYS A 293 7.18 9.08 -6.76
C LYS A 293 6.16 10.02 -7.40
N ALA A 294 5.13 10.44 -6.67
CA ALA A 294 4.15 11.40 -7.17
C ALA A 294 4.79 12.76 -7.50
N GLY A 295 5.74 13.21 -6.67
CA GLY A 295 6.53 14.41 -6.90
C GLY A 295 7.36 14.35 -8.20
N TYR A 296 8.06 13.24 -8.44
CA TYR A 296 8.82 13.02 -9.67
C TYR A 296 7.93 12.97 -10.92
N ILE A 297 6.82 12.23 -10.87
CA ILE A 297 5.85 12.17 -11.98
C ILE A 297 5.34 13.58 -12.31
N SER A 298 5.06 14.38 -11.28
CA SER A 298 4.62 15.76 -11.46
C SER A 298 5.70 16.62 -12.13
N LEU A 299 6.97 16.43 -11.75
CA LEU A 299 8.11 17.13 -12.36
C LEU A 299 8.35 16.72 -13.82
N GLU A 300 8.27 15.44 -14.15
CA GLU A 300 8.40 14.94 -15.53
C GLU A 300 7.28 15.50 -16.42
N GLY A 301 6.06 15.59 -15.88
CA GLY A 301 4.93 16.21 -16.56
C GLY A 301 5.18 17.67 -16.96
N LEU A 302 5.97 18.42 -16.19
CA LEU A 302 6.29 19.82 -16.50
C LEU A 302 7.10 19.97 -17.80
N ASP A 303 7.96 19.00 -18.14
CA ASP A 303 8.75 19.04 -19.39
C ASP A 303 7.88 18.80 -20.62
N THR A 304 6.82 18.00 -20.45
CA THR A 304 5.94 17.58 -21.54
C THR A 304 4.80 18.59 -21.77
N SER A 305 4.43 19.36 -20.74
CA SER A 305 3.25 20.25 -20.72
C SER A 305 3.40 21.59 -21.47
N GLY A 306 4.43 21.76 -22.31
CA GLY A 306 4.93 23.04 -22.86
C GLY A 306 3.95 23.99 -23.61
N LYS A 307 2.63 23.79 -23.56
CA LYS A 307 1.60 24.66 -24.15
C LYS A 307 0.30 24.84 -23.32
N TYR A 308 0.13 24.21 -22.15
CA TYR A 308 -1.13 24.28 -21.37
C TYR A 308 -0.93 24.79 -19.93
N GLY A 309 -1.03 26.11 -19.74
CA GLY A 309 -0.72 26.76 -18.45
C GLY A 309 -1.48 26.25 -17.23
N SER A 310 -2.73 25.79 -17.38
CA SER A 310 -3.53 25.25 -16.25
C SER A 310 -2.99 23.91 -15.74
N LEU A 311 -2.62 23.00 -16.65
CA LEU A 311 -2.07 21.69 -16.28
C LEU A 311 -0.67 21.83 -15.66
N THR A 312 0.15 22.73 -16.21
CA THR A 312 1.47 23.05 -15.66
C THR A 312 1.38 23.56 -14.22
N GLU A 313 0.41 24.41 -13.91
CA GLU A 313 0.20 24.90 -12.55
C GLU A 313 -0.26 23.79 -11.60
N SER A 314 -1.20 22.94 -12.04
CA SER A 314 -1.63 21.79 -11.24
C SER A 314 -0.49 20.83 -10.93
N LEU A 315 0.35 20.50 -11.92
CA LEU A 315 1.54 19.66 -11.72
C LEU A 315 2.53 20.29 -10.74
N ARG A 316 2.77 21.60 -10.86
CA ARG A 316 3.63 22.36 -9.95
C ARG A 316 3.09 22.33 -8.52
N ALA A 317 1.79 22.61 -8.35
CA ALA A 317 1.13 22.58 -7.05
C ALA A 317 1.20 21.16 -6.44
N ASN A 318 0.92 20.14 -7.23
CA ASN A 318 0.98 18.74 -6.82
C ASN A 318 2.38 18.34 -6.31
N CYS A 319 3.42 18.71 -7.07
CA CYS A 319 4.81 18.53 -6.66
C CYS A 319 5.11 19.26 -5.34
N GLY A 320 4.67 20.52 -5.21
CA GLY A 320 4.86 21.33 -4.01
C GLY A 320 4.15 20.77 -2.76
N PHE A 321 3.00 20.12 -2.91
CA PHE A 321 2.34 19.42 -1.80
C PHE A 321 3.11 18.16 -1.40
N CYS A 322 3.60 17.38 -2.36
CA CYS A 322 4.43 16.19 -2.10
C CYS A 322 5.75 16.56 -1.38
N ILE A 323 6.43 17.62 -1.83
CA ILE A 323 7.65 18.15 -1.17
C ILE A 323 7.34 18.49 0.28
N ARG A 324 6.29 19.27 0.54
CA ARG A 324 5.91 19.65 1.91
C ARG A 324 5.59 18.44 2.77
N ALA A 325 4.87 17.45 2.25
CA ALA A 325 4.62 16.22 2.99
C ALA A 325 5.93 15.48 3.35
N LEU A 326 6.88 15.41 2.42
CA LEU A 326 8.21 14.83 2.66
C LEU A 326 9.01 15.63 3.71
N GLU A 327 8.94 16.96 3.72
CA GLU A 327 9.59 17.79 4.76
C GLU A 327 9.03 17.49 6.16
N TYR A 328 7.72 17.26 6.28
CA TYR A 328 7.11 16.82 7.54
C TYR A 328 7.58 15.43 7.96
N LEU A 329 7.63 14.48 7.03
CA LEU A 329 8.21 13.15 7.28
C LEU A 329 9.72 13.24 7.61
N GLY A 330 10.41 14.27 7.13
CA GLY A 330 11.81 14.59 7.41
C GLY A 330 12.12 14.73 8.91
N ARG A 331 11.13 15.06 9.73
CA ARG A 331 11.26 15.09 11.19
C ARG A 331 11.51 13.71 11.81
N LYS A 332 11.16 12.63 11.09
CA LYS A 332 11.29 11.24 11.51
C LYS A 332 12.29 10.43 10.68
N SER A 333 12.65 10.90 9.48
CA SER A 333 13.51 10.17 8.56
C SER A 333 14.38 11.11 7.75
N ASP A 334 15.70 10.96 7.87
CA ASP A 334 16.67 11.72 7.06
C ASP A 334 16.49 11.46 5.56
N MET A 335 16.03 10.25 5.19
CA MET A 335 15.72 9.92 3.79
C MET A 335 14.63 10.83 3.22
N ALA A 336 13.59 11.12 3.99
CA ALA A 336 12.54 12.05 3.56
C ALA A 336 13.10 13.47 3.35
N THR A 337 13.97 13.93 4.25
CA THR A 337 14.64 15.24 4.15
C THR A 337 15.51 15.35 2.89
N VAL A 338 16.28 14.31 2.58
CA VAL A 338 17.13 14.29 1.38
C VAL A 338 16.27 14.32 0.11
N VAL A 339 15.23 13.48 0.04
CA VAL A 339 14.35 13.42 -1.14
C VAL A 339 13.56 14.73 -1.33
N ALA A 340 13.06 15.34 -0.25
CA ALA A 340 12.38 16.64 -0.31
C ALA A 340 13.30 17.72 -0.91
N ARG A 341 14.56 17.76 -0.48
CA ARG A 341 15.55 18.72 -1.00
C ARG A 341 15.85 18.50 -2.47
N THR A 342 16.05 17.24 -2.88
CA THR A 342 16.31 16.90 -4.30
C THR A 342 15.16 17.31 -5.20
N LEU A 343 13.91 17.01 -4.80
CA LEU A 343 12.71 17.43 -5.53
C LEU A 343 12.56 18.96 -5.58
N SER A 344 12.84 19.64 -4.46
CA SER A 344 12.78 21.11 -4.39
C SER A 344 13.76 21.76 -5.35
N ASN A 345 15.03 21.35 -5.32
CA ASN A 345 16.06 21.85 -6.23
C ASN A 345 15.68 21.61 -7.70
N SER A 346 15.13 20.43 -8.00
CA SER A 346 14.68 20.07 -9.35
C SER A 346 13.50 20.94 -9.80
N LEU A 347 12.55 21.22 -8.90
CA LEU A 347 11.41 22.09 -9.18
C LEU A 347 11.86 23.53 -9.44
N GLU A 348 12.77 24.06 -8.62
CA GLU A 348 13.34 25.40 -8.79
C GLU A 348 14.12 25.55 -10.11
N ALA A 349 14.93 24.55 -10.48
CA ALA A 349 15.66 24.53 -11.74
C ALA A 349 14.73 24.62 -12.95
N LYS A 350 13.57 23.94 -12.90
CA LYS A 350 12.54 24.01 -13.95
C LYS A 350 11.76 25.31 -13.97
N GLN A 351 11.70 26.04 -12.86
CA GLN A 351 11.05 27.35 -12.78
C GLN A 351 11.94 28.48 -13.30
N ASN A 352 13.25 28.37 -13.13
CA ASN A 352 14.23 29.40 -13.49
C ASN A 352 15.32 28.86 -14.44
N PRO A 353 14.99 28.53 -15.71
CA PRO A 353 15.94 27.94 -16.65
C PRO A 353 17.13 28.86 -17.01
N GLY A 354 17.09 30.14 -16.63
CA GLY A 354 18.13 31.14 -16.95
C GLY A 354 19.21 31.34 -15.88
N ASN A 355 19.24 30.54 -14.82
CA ASN A 355 20.23 30.66 -13.73
C ASN A 355 21.29 29.55 -13.84
N GLU A 356 21.96 29.46 -14.99
CA GLU A 356 23.08 28.54 -15.22
C GLU A 356 24.33 29.01 -14.48
N ASN A 357 24.38 28.77 -13.17
CA ASN A 357 25.61 28.78 -12.35
C ASN A 357 25.62 27.62 -11.33
N TYR A 358 24.78 26.61 -11.53
CA TYR A 358 24.86 25.37 -10.76
C TYR A 358 25.74 24.39 -11.52
N GLU A 359 26.85 24.00 -10.90
CA GLU A 359 27.75 22.96 -11.40
C GLU A 359 26.94 21.75 -11.85
N ALA A 360 27.05 21.43 -13.13
CA ALA A 360 26.44 20.27 -13.76
C ALA A 360 27.09 18.98 -13.20
N GLY A 361 26.73 18.62 -11.97
CA GLY A 361 26.86 17.28 -11.45
C GLY A 361 25.76 16.40 -12.04
N ILE A 362 26.02 15.88 -13.24
CA ILE A 362 25.40 14.66 -13.83
C ILE A 362 23.90 14.52 -13.53
N SER A 363 23.05 15.26 -14.25
CA SER A 363 21.60 15.00 -14.29
C SER A 363 21.25 14.30 -15.60
N THR A 364 21.50 12.99 -15.65
CA THR A 364 20.77 12.12 -16.59
C THR A 364 19.33 11.96 -16.08
N PRO A 365 18.33 11.85 -16.97
CA PRO A 365 16.96 11.60 -16.56
C PRO A 365 16.91 10.24 -15.83
N ILE A 366 16.67 10.30 -14.52
CA ILE A 366 16.59 9.13 -13.65
C ILE A 366 15.34 8.34 -14.04
N SER A 367 15.54 7.35 -14.91
CA SER A 367 14.60 6.25 -15.08
C SER A 367 14.56 5.49 -13.75
N LEU A 368 13.57 5.80 -12.91
CA LEU A 368 13.29 5.18 -11.60
C LEU A 368 13.19 3.64 -11.63
N SER A 369 13.06 3.04 -12.82
CA SER A 369 13.14 1.59 -13.02
C SER A 369 14.56 1.04 -12.74
N LEU A 370 15.61 1.79 -13.08
CA LEU A 370 17.01 1.35 -12.97
C LEU A 370 17.67 1.86 -11.67
N ASP A 371 17.28 3.02 -11.16
CA ASP A 371 17.95 3.63 -10.00
C ASP A 371 17.43 3.19 -8.63
N MET A 372 16.31 2.47 -8.51
CA MET A 372 16.01 1.75 -7.26
C MET A 372 17.04 0.65 -6.98
N ALA A 373 17.75 0.14 -8.00
CA ALA A 373 18.87 -0.77 -7.82
C ALA A 373 20.15 -0.06 -7.35
N LEU A 374 20.41 1.18 -7.80
CA LEU A 374 21.54 2.00 -7.33
C LEU A 374 21.29 2.63 -5.95
N PHE A 375 20.03 2.96 -5.62
CA PHE A 375 19.62 3.36 -4.27
C PHE A 375 19.84 2.24 -3.24
N ASN A 376 19.79 0.97 -3.69
CA ASN A 376 20.06 -0.20 -2.86
C ASN A 376 21.56 -0.40 -2.53
N GLU A 377 22.50 -0.03 -3.41
CA GLU A 377 23.95 -0.16 -3.10
C GLU A 377 24.42 0.77 -1.97
N GLN A 378 23.81 1.95 -1.82
CA GLN A 378 24.12 2.86 -0.71
C GLN A 378 23.49 2.43 0.63
N LEU A 379 22.43 1.61 0.60
CA LEU A 379 21.77 1.07 1.79
C LEU A 379 22.41 -0.25 2.27
N THR A 380 22.86 -1.13 1.37
CA THR A 380 23.64 -2.31 1.75
C THR A 380 25.04 -1.95 2.26
N GLY A 381 25.69 -0.94 1.66
CA GLY A 381 26.99 -0.46 2.11
C GLY A 381 27.01 0.10 3.55
N ASN A 382 25.87 0.58 4.07
CA ASN A 382 25.76 1.06 5.45
C ASN A 382 25.35 -0.04 6.46
N ILE A 383 24.79 -1.16 6.00
CA ILE A 383 24.46 -2.29 6.87
C ILE A 383 25.71 -3.13 7.18
N ASP A 384 26.64 -3.28 6.23
CA ASP A 384 27.92 -3.99 6.47
C ASP A 384 28.85 -3.25 7.45
N LEU A 385 28.69 -1.93 7.59
CA LEU A 385 29.40 -1.11 8.59
C LEU A 385 28.77 -1.18 10.00
N LEU A 386 27.53 -1.66 10.12
CA LEU A 386 26.83 -1.84 11.40
C LEU A 386 26.89 -3.28 11.93
N VAL A 387 27.29 -4.25 11.11
CA VAL A 387 27.53 -5.65 11.51
C VAL A 387 29.02 -5.91 11.82
N SER A 388 29.90 -4.94 11.57
CA SER A 388 31.35 -5.04 11.81
C SER A 388 31.88 -4.24 13.01
N GLN A 389 31.01 -3.81 13.94
CA GLN A 389 31.41 -3.24 15.24
C GLN A 389 30.91 -4.06 16.43
#